data_AF-A0AAE4AKY1-F1
#
_entry.id   AF-A0AAE4AKY1-F1
#
_cell.length_a   1.000
_cell.length_b   1.000
_cell.length_c   1.000
_cell.angle_alpha   90.00
_cell.angle_beta   90.00
_cell.angle_gamma   90.00
#
_symmetry.space_group_name_H-M   'P 1'
#
loop_
_entity.id
_entity.type
_entity.pdbx_description
1 polymer ?
#
loop_
_entity_poly.entity_id
_entity_poly.type
_entity_poly.pdbx_seq_one_letter_code
_entity_poly.pdbx_strand_id
1 'polypeptide(L)'
;MGMNLKKQSFESGVDYLIAGTTIGVVSVEKEAGAAIKAKAPVALVNKKVVPVTTENIAKVYGIVPEAAENAEKIPVYLTGEFFADALTLEGSVDADALELALRNIGIFLK
;
A
#
# COMPACT_ATOMS: atom_id res chain seq x y z
N MET A 1 -42.95 -6.91 14.52
CA MET A 1 -41.53 -6.92 14.08
C MET A 1 -41.47 -6.25 12.72
N GLY A 2 -41.26 -4.92 12.69
CA GLY A 2 -41.28 -4.15 11.43
C GLY A 2 -39.89 -4.08 10.82
N MET A 3 -39.65 -4.79 9.73
CA MET A 3 -38.39 -4.73 8.99
C MET A 3 -38.33 -3.42 8.20
N ASN A 4 -37.27 -2.64 8.45
CA ASN A 4 -37.07 -1.35 7.81
C ASN A 4 -36.59 -1.55 6.36
N LEU A 5 -37.46 -1.26 5.39
CA LEU A 5 -37.27 -1.51 3.94
C LEU A 5 -36.53 -0.38 3.19
N LYS A 6 -35.91 0.57 3.90
CA LYS A 6 -35.11 1.61 3.24
C LYS A 6 -33.86 0.97 2.63
N LYS A 7 -33.61 1.21 1.34
CA LYS A 7 -32.37 0.84 0.65
C LYS A 7 -31.21 1.53 1.39
N GLN A 8 -30.56 0.80 2.30
CA GLN A 8 -29.32 1.24 2.91
C GLN A 8 -28.28 1.16 1.81
N SER A 9 -27.88 2.32 1.28
CA SER A 9 -26.61 2.43 0.59
C SER A 9 -25.53 2.14 1.63
N PHE A 10 -25.19 0.86 1.80
CA PHE A 10 -23.84 0.55 2.23
C PHE A 10 -22.97 1.07 1.09
N GLU A 11 -22.40 2.26 1.29
CA GLU A 11 -21.11 2.56 0.71
C GLU A 11 -20.16 1.54 1.35
N SER A 12 -20.22 0.29 0.89
CA SER A 12 -19.02 -0.49 0.73
C SER A 12 -18.24 0.25 -0.34
N GLY A 13 -17.67 1.40 0.02
CA GLY A 13 -16.49 1.92 -0.65
C GLY A 13 -15.47 0.83 -0.41
N VAL A 14 -15.52 -0.21 -1.23
CA VAL A 14 -14.48 -1.21 -1.26
C VAL A 14 -13.30 -0.37 -1.66
N ASP A 15 -12.46 -0.05 -0.69
CA ASP A 15 -11.21 0.65 -0.89
C ASP A 15 -10.37 -0.27 -1.76
N TYR A 16 -10.60 -0.20 -3.07
CA TYR A 16 -9.89 -0.96 -4.08
C TYR A 16 -8.48 -0.39 -4.09
N LEU A 17 -7.65 -0.86 -3.15
CA LEU A 17 -6.22 -0.65 -3.22
C LEU A 17 -5.69 -1.34 -4.48
N ILE A 18 -6.25 -2.51 -4.80
CA ILE A 18 -5.90 -3.35 -5.93
C ILE A 18 -6.69 -2.90 -7.17
N ALA A 19 -5.98 -2.38 -8.17
CA ALA A 19 -6.52 -1.88 -9.43
C ALA A 19 -6.88 -2.97 -10.46
N GLY A 20 -6.44 -4.21 -10.22
CA GLY A 20 -6.73 -5.34 -11.09
C GLY A 20 -6.33 -6.67 -10.45
N THR A 21 -7.04 -7.73 -10.82
CA THR A 21 -6.74 -9.12 -10.40
C THR A 21 -5.85 -9.85 -11.41
N THR A 22 -5.40 -9.17 -12.46
CA THR A 22 -4.60 -9.73 -13.56
C THR A 22 -3.23 -10.20 -13.08
N ILE A 23 -2.65 -9.48 -12.11
CA ILE A 23 -1.37 -9.83 -11.47
C ILE A 23 -1.68 -10.28 -10.04
N GLY A 24 -1.31 -11.52 -9.72
CA GLY A 24 -1.45 -12.04 -8.36
C GLY A 24 -0.68 -11.16 -7.36
N VAL A 25 -1.39 -10.70 -6.33
CA VAL A 25 -0.78 -9.92 -5.24
C VAL A 25 -0.08 -10.86 -4.29
N VAL A 26 1.25 -10.80 -4.24
CA VAL A 26 2.04 -11.55 -3.27
C VAL A 26 2.25 -10.66 -2.05
N SER A 27 1.74 -11.08 -0.88
CA SER A 27 2.04 -10.44 0.40
C SER A 27 3.09 -11.21 1.18
N VAL A 28 3.95 -10.49 1.90
CA VAL A 28 4.89 -11.06 2.86
C VAL A 28 4.80 -10.31 4.18
N GLU A 29 4.80 -11.03 5.29
CA GLU A 29 4.83 -10.40 6.61
C GLU A 29 6.22 -9.84 6.92
N LYS A 30 6.27 -8.57 7.32
CA LYS A 30 7.53 -7.92 7.69
C LYS A 30 7.35 -7.00 8.89
N GLU A 31 8.41 -6.85 9.66
CA GLU A 31 8.42 -6.01 10.84
C GLU A 31 8.57 -4.54 10.43
N ALA A 32 7.64 -3.70 10.87
CA ALA A 32 7.70 -2.27 10.69
C ALA A 32 8.82 -1.67 11.53
N GLY A 33 9.71 -0.90 10.89
CA GLY A 33 10.80 -0.17 11.55
C GLY A 33 10.41 1.24 12.00
N ALA A 34 9.22 1.70 11.59
CA ALA A 34 8.65 3.00 11.91
C ALA A 34 7.11 2.91 11.86
N ALA A 35 6.41 3.96 12.31
CA ALA A 35 4.98 4.07 12.09
C ALA A 35 4.69 4.27 10.59
N ILE A 36 3.87 3.39 10.01
CA ILE A 36 3.51 3.39 8.59
C ILE A 36 2.01 3.62 8.48
N LYS A 37 1.60 4.53 7.60
CA LYS A 37 0.18 4.75 7.32
C LYS A 37 -0.38 3.62 6.45
N ALA A 38 -1.66 3.34 6.60
CA ALA A 38 -2.33 2.41 5.70
C ALA A 38 -2.17 2.88 4.25
N LYS A 39 -2.04 1.93 3.32
CA LYS A 39 -1.90 2.22 1.89
C LYS A 39 -0.64 3.00 1.53
N ALA A 40 0.36 3.06 2.41
CA ALA A 40 1.61 3.75 2.13
C ALA A 40 2.60 2.81 1.41
N PRO A 41 3.37 3.32 0.45
CA PRO A 41 4.52 2.59 -0.08
C PRO A 41 5.59 2.46 1.00
N VAL A 42 6.24 1.30 1.07
CA VAL A 42 7.29 0.98 2.05
C VAL A 42 8.60 0.63 1.38
N ALA A 43 9.69 1.13 1.98
CA ALA A 43 11.06 0.79 1.64
C ALA A 43 11.61 -0.23 2.63
N LEU A 44 12.52 -1.08 2.17
CA LEU A 44 13.23 -2.00 3.05
C LEU A 44 14.55 -1.40 3.52
N VAL A 45 14.65 -1.14 4.83
CA VAL A 45 15.88 -0.63 5.47
C VAL A 45 16.23 -1.53 6.65
N ASN A 46 17.44 -2.09 6.66
CA ASN A 46 17.90 -3.00 7.72
C ASN A 46 16.94 -4.16 8.03
N LYS A 47 16.38 -4.79 6.99
CA LYS A 47 15.36 -5.87 7.07
C LYS A 47 14.00 -5.45 7.65
N LYS A 48 13.81 -4.19 8.04
CA LYS A 48 12.54 -3.64 8.50
C LYS A 48 11.89 -2.81 7.39
N VAL A 49 10.56 -2.75 7.39
CA VAL A 49 9.82 -1.89 6.46
C VAL A 49 9.64 -0.51 7.06
N VAL A 50 9.95 0.52 6.30
CA VAL A 50 9.83 1.93 6.68
C VAL A 50 9.05 2.66 5.59
N PRO A 51 8.34 3.77 5.88
CA PRO A 51 7.65 4.52 4.85
C PRO A 51 8.63 5.03 3.78
N VAL A 52 8.18 5.03 2.52
CA VAL A 52 8.99 5.55 1.42
C VAL A 52 9.11 7.06 1.52
N THR A 53 10.33 7.55 1.36
CA THR A 53 10.72 8.96 1.25
C THR A 53 11.58 9.11 -0.01
N THR A 54 11.83 10.34 -0.44
CA THR A 54 12.72 10.64 -1.57
C THR A 54 14.12 10.05 -1.41
N GLU A 55 14.61 9.94 -0.18
CA GLU A 55 15.93 9.39 0.12
C GLU A 55 16.00 7.87 -0.04
N ASN A 56 14.87 7.17 0.07
CA ASN A 56 14.81 5.71 0.06
C ASN A 56 13.95 5.13 -1.08
N ILE A 57 13.54 5.97 -2.04
CA ILE A 57 12.72 5.58 -3.20
C ILE A 57 13.37 4.48 -4.05
N ALA A 58 14.70 4.46 -4.11
CA ALA A 58 15.46 3.40 -4.77
C ALA A 58 15.40 2.04 -4.04
N LYS A 59 14.93 2.02 -2.78
CA LYS A 59 14.79 0.83 -1.92
C LYS A 59 13.34 0.47 -1.65
N VAL A 60 12.41 0.95 -2.49
CA VAL A 60 11.01 0.55 -2.49
C VAL A 60 10.93 -0.97 -2.49
N TYR A 61 10.14 -1.50 -1.57
CA TYR A 61 9.97 -2.94 -1.35
C TYR A 61 8.53 -3.38 -1.58
N GLY A 62 7.56 -2.49 -1.39
CA GLY A 62 6.16 -2.83 -1.59
C GLY A 62 5.19 -1.75 -1.12
N ILE A 63 3.92 -2.13 -0.99
CA ILE A 63 2.84 -1.29 -0.43
C ILE A 63 2.22 -2.03 0.75
N VAL A 64 1.89 -1.32 1.82
CA VAL A 64 1.15 -1.92 2.95
C VAL A 64 -0.35 -1.69 2.78
N PRO A 65 -1.22 -2.70 3.00
CA PRO A 65 -2.66 -2.50 3.02
C PRO A 65 -3.10 -1.70 4.25
N GLU A 66 -2.53 -2.03 5.40
CA GLU A 66 -2.94 -1.54 6.71
C GLU A 66 -1.87 -0.66 7.34
N ALA A 67 -2.30 0.20 8.26
CA ALA A 67 -1.39 1.00 9.06
C ALA A 67 -0.67 0.10 10.06
N ALA A 68 0.56 0.47 10.40
CA ALA A 68 1.42 -0.31 11.29
C ALA A 68 2.12 0.59 12.29
N GLU A 69 2.19 0.14 13.54
CA GLU A 69 3.07 0.76 14.52
C GLU A 69 4.48 0.15 14.47
N ASN A 70 5.46 0.84 15.05
CA ASN A 70 6.84 0.36 15.07
C ASN A 70 6.93 -0.99 15.80
N ALA A 71 7.70 -1.93 15.24
CA ALA A 71 7.85 -3.32 15.66
C ALA A 71 6.62 -4.22 15.45
N GLU A 72 5.60 -3.76 14.72
CA GLU A 72 4.46 -4.59 14.34
C GLU A 72 4.73 -5.39 13.06
N LYS A 73 4.21 -6.62 13.00
CA LYS A 73 4.28 -7.45 11.79
C LYS A 73 3.10 -7.10 10.90
N ILE A 74 3.38 -6.62 9.70
CA ILE A 74 2.36 -6.25 8.73
C ILE A 74 2.59 -6.97 7.40
N PRO A 75 1.51 -7.33 6.71
CA PRO A 75 1.60 -7.83 5.34
C PRO A 75 2.05 -6.69 4.42
N VAL A 76 3.05 -6.95 3.60
CA VAL A 76 3.58 -6.02 2.61
C VAL A 76 3.37 -6.64 1.24
N TYR A 77 2.69 -5.94 0.35
CA TYR A 77 2.49 -6.36 -1.02
C TYR A 77 3.74 -6.13 -1.85
N LEU A 78 4.29 -7.20 -2.40
CA LEU A 78 5.50 -7.22 -3.23
C LEU A 78 5.18 -7.01 -4.71
N THR A 79 3.98 -7.42 -5.14
CA THR A 79 3.54 -7.40 -6.54
C THR A 79 2.06 -7.07 -6.61
N GLY A 80 1.60 -6.50 -7.72
CA GLY A 80 0.18 -6.25 -7.94
C GLY A 80 -0.10 -4.98 -8.73
N GLU A 81 -1.33 -4.83 -9.19
CA GLU A 81 -1.81 -3.56 -9.76
C GLU A 81 -2.48 -2.77 -8.63
N PHE A 82 -2.08 -1.53 -8.39
CA PHE A 82 -2.62 -0.66 -7.34
C PHE A 82 -3.01 0.70 -7.89
N PHE A 83 -3.99 1.36 -7.29
CA PHE A 83 -4.38 2.71 -7.70
C PHE A 83 -3.43 3.75 -7.11
N ALA A 84 -2.93 4.66 -7.95
CA ALA A 84 -2.10 5.77 -7.47
C ALA A 84 -2.88 6.67 -6.48
N ASP A 85 -4.18 6.85 -6.71
CA ASP A 85 -5.07 7.66 -5.87
C ASP A 85 -5.35 7.00 -4.51
N ALA A 86 -5.27 5.68 -4.43
CA ALA A 86 -5.45 4.94 -3.19
C ALA A 86 -4.20 4.93 -2.30
N LEU A 87 -3.05 5.38 -2.81
CA LEU A 87 -1.79 5.39 -2.08
C LEU A 87 -1.65 6.60 -1.17
N THR A 88 -1.32 6.36 0.09
CA THR A 88 -1.00 7.40 1.04
C THR A 88 0.47 7.79 0.89
N LEU A 89 0.72 8.72 -0.03
CA LEU A 89 2.05 9.26 -0.29
C LEU A 89 2.39 10.35 0.74
N GLU A 90 3.61 10.32 1.27
CA GLU A 90 4.17 11.50 1.93
C GLU A 90 4.50 12.51 0.83
N GLY A 91 3.91 13.71 0.89
CA GLY A 91 3.92 14.72 -0.19
C GLY A 91 5.29 15.23 -0.65
N SER A 92 6.38 14.74 -0.07
CA SER A 92 7.76 14.98 -0.50
C SER A 92 8.23 14.01 -1.59
N VAL A 93 7.45 12.99 -1.96
CA VAL A 93 7.85 11.93 -2.90
C VAL A 93 7.48 12.27 -4.35
N ASP A 94 8.48 12.24 -5.24
CA ASP A 94 8.29 12.36 -6.69
C ASP A 94 7.45 11.17 -7.22
N ALA A 95 6.28 11.46 -7.79
CA ALA A 95 5.35 10.44 -8.26
C ALA A 95 5.94 9.60 -9.39
N ASP A 96 6.65 10.21 -10.34
CA ASP A 96 7.33 9.51 -11.43
C ASP A 96 8.43 8.55 -10.93
N ALA A 97 9.25 9.00 -9.98
CA ALA A 97 10.30 8.18 -9.40
C ALA A 97 9.72 7.02 -8.58
N LEU A 98 8.60 7.26 -7.88
CA LEU A 98 7.89 6.24 -7.13
C LEU A 98 7.25 5.21 -8.06
N GLU A 99 6.58 5.65 -9.12
CA GLU A 99 5.99 4.77 -10.12
C GLU A 99 7.08 3.90 -10.75
N LEU A 100 8.23 4.48 -11.10
CA LEU A 100 9.35 3.74 -11.68
C LEU A 100 9.88 2.67 -10.70
N ALA A 101 10.01 3.02 -9.42
CA ALA A 101 10.49 2.12 -8.39
C ALA A 101 9.51 0.98 -8.10
N LEU A 102 8.22 1.28 -8.00
CA LEU A 102 7.15 0.29 -7.85
C LEU A 102 7.06 -0.61 -9.10
N ARG A 103 7.14 -0.04 -10.30
CA ARG A 103 7.14 -0.80 -11.56
C ARG A 103 8.33 -1.76 -11.63
N ASN A 104 9.50 -1.36 -11.14
CA ASN A 104 10.70 -2.20 -11.16
C ASN A 104 10.54 -3.47 -10.30
N ILE A 105 9.75 -3.41 -9.23
CA ILE A 105 9.44 -4.59 -8.39
C ILE A 105 8.18 -5.36 -8.85
N GLY A 106 7.52 -4.92 -9.92
CA GLY A 106 6.31 -5.56 -10.44
C GLY A 106 5.02 -5.07 -9.76
N ILE A 107 5.05 -3.86 -9.21
CA ILE A 107 3.88 -3.13 -8.73
C ILE A 107 3.51 -2.06 -9.77
N PHE A 108 2.30 -2.13 -10.31
CA PHE A 108 1.85 -1.22 -11.36
C PHE A 108 0.82 -0.24 -10.80
N LEU A 109 1.07 1.05 -11.00
CA LEU A 109 0.11 2.09 -10.66
C LEU A 109 -0.85 2.34 -11.83
N LYS A 110 -2.14 2.48 -11.54
CA LYS A 110 -3.22 2.82 -12.48
C LYS A 110 -4.01 4.02 -12.00
#